data_AF-A0A0G0LTB6-F1
#
_entry.id   AF-A0A0G0LTB6-F1
#
_cell.length_a   1.000
_cell.length_b   1.000
_cell.length_c   1.000
_cell.angle_alpha   90.00
_cell.angle_beta   90.00
_cell.angle_gamma   90.00
#
_symmetry.space_group_name_H-M   'P 1'
#
loop_
_entity.id
_entity.type
_entity.pdbx_description
1 polymer ?
#
loop_
_entity_poly.entity_id
_entity_poly.type
_entity_poly.pdbx_seq_one_letter_code
_entity_poly.pdbx_strand_id
1 'polypeptide(L)'
;MKKFNKVKIPLMSLFVILIAVAFFYLYKTKYDKTRAIVTIGDKKITQMDLNKRIYSINFEGSADNPQQISEGFKKELVDELVEKTIVESAAARLGINVADDAVDAFLKEEGIEVEGLDNEKVAIVRENVKYRVTKLKVEERVVTKKEGEYIKIRFDKFHSDNLGGTEQQTSELRNYAQKLAEDLYKKLNTGTITFQQGVDIVEKDPVIDIKGIPGKLDRQGGYFKPDTAMFINADFKKKLKNMTLNTISEPFVITLPAITGEGAKYVDSAFIIAKITKVSDGEADSFSAWIAQQKKSLNIERS
;
A
#
# COMPACT_ATOMS: atom_id res chain seq x y z
N MET A 1 -26.54 2.96 77.19
CA MET A 1 -26.58 3.79 75.98
C MET A 1 -25.17 4.33 75.69
N LYS A 2 -24.50 3.85 74.62
CA LYS A 2 -23.18 4.38 74.21
C LYS A 2 -23.39 5.74 73.52
N LYS A 3 -22.82 6.80 74.07
CA LYS A 3 -22.80 8.14 73.45
C LYS A 3 -21.86 8.11 72.25
N PHE A 4 -22.39 8.31 71.04
CA PHE A 4 -21.58 8.53 69.84
C PHE A 4 -20.96 9.93 69.92
N ASN A 5 -19.63 9.99 70.02
CA ASN A 5 -18.90 11.24 69.87
C ASN A 5 -19.08 11.75 68.43
N LYS A 6 -19.74 12.90 68.28
CA LYS A 6 -19.84 13.61 67.01
C LYS A 6 -18.45 14.12 66.63
N VAL A 7 -17.75 13.38 65.77
CA VAL A 7 -16.51 13.83 65.15
C VAL A 7 -16.85 15.06 64.31
N LYS A 8 -16.48 16.25 64.79
CA LYS A 8 -16.57 17.48 64.01
C LYS A 8 -15.43 17.47 63.01
N ILE A 9 -15.72 17.06 61.78
CA ILE A 9 -14.78 17.19 60.67
C ILE A 9 -14.62 18.69 60.42
N PRO A 10 -13.41 19.27 60.56
CA PRO A 10 -13.21 20.69 60.32
C PRO A 10 -13.57 21.02 58.86
N LEU A 11 -14.21 22.17 58.65
CA LEU A 11 -14.74 22.61 57.34
C LEU A 11 -13.67 22.56 56.23
N MET A 12 -12.40 22.80 56.58
CA MET A 12 -11.25 22.70 55.68
C MET A 12 -11.02 21.27 55.15
N SER A 13 -11.20 20.25 55.97
CA SER A 13 -11.06 18.85 55.55
C SER A 13 -12.17 18.44 54.59
N LEU A 14 -13.38 18.97 54.77
CA LEU A 14 -14.49 18.77 53.83
C LEU A 14 -14.18 19.41 52.47
N PHE A 15 -13.57 20.59 52.47
CA PHE A 15 -13.19 21.31 51.25
C PHE A 15 -12.06 20.61 50.47
N VAL A 16 -11.05 20.08 51.15
CA VAL A 16 -9.98 19.28 50.52
C VAL A 16 -10.53 17.99 49.90
N ILE A 17 -11.46 17.32 50.57
CA ILE A 17 -12.13 16.12 50.02
C ILE A 17 -12.95 16.50 48.79
N LEU A 18 -13.69 17.61 48.80
CA LEU A 18 -14.46 18.07 47.64
C LEU A 18 -13.56 18.43 46.45
N ILE A 19 -12.42 19.08 46.69
CA ILE A 19 -11.42 19.35 45.65
C ILE A 19 -10.84 18.04 45.10
N ALA A 20 -10.46 17.10 45.97
CA ALA A 20 -9.94 15.80 45.55
C ALA A 20 -10.96 14.98 44.74
N VAL A 21 -12.24 15.01 45.13
CA VAL A 21 -13.34 14.38 44.40
C VAL A 21 -13.60 15.09 43.06
N ALA A 22 -13.56 16.42 43.02
CA ALA A 22 -13.71 17.19 41.79
C ALA A 22 -12.54 16.94 40.82
N PHE A 23 -11.29 16.90 41.31
CA PHE A 23 -10.13 16.51 40.52
C PHE A 23 -10.23 15.06 40.05
N PHE A 24 -10.64 14.12 40.90
CA PHE A 24 -10.86 12.73 40.52
C PHE A 24 -11.95 12.60 39.45
N TYR A 25 -13.05 13.35 39.58
CA TYR A 25 -14.15 13.36 38.62
C TYR A 25 -13.73 13.98 37.28
N LEU A 26 -13.03 15.12 37.30
CA LEU A 26 -12.47 15.77 36.11
C LEU A 26 -11.37 14.93 35.43
N TYR A 27 -10.56 14.22 36.22
CA TYR A 27 -9.56 13.30 35.70
C TYR A 27 -10.22 12.07 35.08
N LYS A 28 -11.27 11.53 35.72
CA LYS A 28 -12.06 10.41 35.21
C LYS A 28 -12.80 10.75 33.91
N THR A 29 -13.36 11.95 33.77
CA THR A 29 -14.05 12.36 32.52
C THR A 29 -13.08 12.69 31.39
N LYS A 30 -11.86 13.16 31.69
CA LYS A 30 -10.81 13.38 30.68
C LYS A 30 -10.18 12.08 30.18
N TYR A 31 -10.22 11.01 30.99
CA TYR A 31 -9.72 9.67 30.68
C TYR A 31 -10.83 8.62 30.54
N ASP A 32 -12.01 9.02 30.06
CA ASP A 32 -13.04 8.03 29.73
C ASP A 32 -12.60 7.24 28.50
N LYS A 33 -12.07 6.04 28.75
CA LYS A 33 -11.59 5.10 27.72
C LYS A 33 -12.69 4.71 26.74
N THR A 34 -13.97 4.82 27.13
CA THR A 34 -15.12 4.51 26.28
C THR A 34 -15.58 5.68 25.41
N ARG A 35 -14.99 6.88 25.60
CA ARG A 35 -15.30 8.06 24.79
C ARG A 35 -15.02 7.77 23.32
N ALA A 36 -16.03 7.97 22.47
CA ALA A 36 -15.86 7.95 21.02
C ALA A 36 -14.99 9.14 20.59
N ILE A 37 -13.99 8.85 19.75
CA ILE A 37 -13.14 9.84 19.11
C ILE A 37 -13.54 10.04 17.64
N VAL A 38 -14.04 8.98 16.99
CA VAL A 38 -14.55 9.01 15.62
C VAL A 38 -15.75 8.06 15.51
N THR A 39 -16.78 8.49 14.77
CA THR A 39 -17.92 7.65 14.40
C THR A 39 -17.91 7.41 12.89
N ILE A 40 -18.15 6.17 12.47
CA ILE A 40 -18.17 5.72 11.07
C ILE A 40 -19.43 4.86 10.87
N GLY A 41 -20.51 5.47 10.35
CA GLY A 41 -21.83 4.84 10.39
C GLY A 41 -22.21 4.45 11.82
N ASP A 42 -22.53 3.17 12.05
CA ASP A 42 -22.91 2.66 13.37
C ASP A 42 -21.70 2.27 14.25
N LYS A 43 -20.48 2.33 13.72
CA LYS A 43 -19.25 1.96 14.43
C LYS A 43 -18.62 3.17 15.08
N LYS A 44 -18.01 2.96 16.25
CA LYS A 44 -17.29 3.97 17.01
C LYS A 44 -15.86 3.52 17.22
N ILE A 45 -14.91 4.41 16.94
CA ILE A 45 -13.54 4.30 17.40
C ILE A 45 -13.47 5.08 18.71
N THR A 46 -12.97 4.44 19.74
CA THR A 46 -12.91 4.97 21.10
C THR A 46 -11.48 5.34 21.50
N GLN A 47 -11.35 6.06 22.62
CA GLN A 47 -10.04 6.35 23.20
C GLN A 47 -9.29 5.08 23.58
N MET A 48 -9.99 4.02 23.98
CA MET A 48 -9.41 2.70 24.26
C MET A 48 -8.76 2.09 23.00
N ASP A 49 -9.41 2.20 21.84
CA ASP A 49 -8.87 1.70 20.57
C ASP A 49 -7.58 2.43 20.20
N LEU A 50 -7.57 3.76 20.37
CA LEU A 50 -6.37 4.58 20.18
C LEU A 50 -5.27 4.19 21.16
N ASN A 51 -5.57 4.01 22.44
CA ASN A 51 -4.57 3.64 23.44
C ASN A 51 -3.95 2.27 23.14
N LYS A 52 -4.76 1.28 22.76
CA LYS A 52 -4.29 -0.04 22.33
C LYS A 52 -3.42 0.05 21.08
N ARG A 53 -3.79 0.91 20.12
CA ARG A 53 -2.96 1.15 18.92
C ARG A 53 -1.62 1.77 19.28
N ILE A 54 -1.57 2.76 20.16
CA ILE A 54 -0.30 3.36 20.63
C ILE A 54 0.56 2.30 21.32
N TYR A 55 -0.02 1.52 22.24
CA TYR A 55 0.68 0.44 22.93
C TYR A 55 1.29 -0.59 21.97
N SER A 56 0.59 -0.90 20.87
CA SER A 56 1.07 -1.87 19.88
C SER A 56 2.33 -1.48 19.09
N ILE A 57 2.83 -0.24 19.24
CA ILE A 57 3.99 0.26 18.48
C ILE A 57 5.30 -0.30 19.03
N ASN A 58 5.46 -0.29 20.36
CA ASN A 58 6.68 -0.74 21.04
C ASN A 58 6.40 -1.47 22.37
N PHE A 59 5.12 -1.64 22.74
CA PHE A 59 4.69 -2.22 24.01
C PHE A 59 5.22 -1.49 25.26
N GLU A 60 5.50 -0.19 25.17
CA GLU A 60 5.84 0.63 26.33
C GLU A 60 4.60 1.10 27.10
N GLY A 61 4.62 0.91 28.42
CA GLY A 61 3.49 1.18 29.29
C GLY A 61 2.48 0.03 29.31
N SER A 62 1.21 0.32 29.05
CA SER A 62 0.13 -0.68 28.97
C SER A 62 -0.92 -0.27 27.93
N ALA A 63 -1.75 -1.20 27.46
CA ALA A 63 -2.86 -0.88 26.56
C ALA A 63 -3.83 0.17 27.13
N ASP A 64 -3.92 0.25 28.45
CA ASP A 64 -4.76 1.18 29.18
C ASP A 64 -4.12 2.56 29.39
N ASN A 65 -2.80 2.59 29.48
CA ASN A 65 -1.98 3.78 29.71
C ASN A 65 -0.67 3.63 28.93
N PRO A 66 -0.69 3.86 27.60
CA PRO A 66 0.48 3.69 26.76
C PRO A 66 1.45 4.86 26.93
N GLN A 67 2.63 4.74 26.34
CA GLN A 67 3.56 5.85 26.20
C GLN A 67 2.88 7.09 25.58
N GLN A 68 3.26 8.27 26.05
CA GLN A 68 2.80 9.52 25.45
C GLN A 68 3.47 9.75 24.09
N ILE A 69 2.65 10.10 23.10
CA ILE A 69 3.09 10.44 21.75
C ILE A 69 2.58 11.82 21.34
N SER A 70 3.18 12.39 20.28
CA SER A 70 2.81 13.70 19.76
C SER A 70 1.38 13.72 19.20
N GLU A 71 0.72 14.88 19.24
CA GLU A 71 -0.64 15.04 18.68
C GLU A 71 -0.70 14.80 17.17
N GLY A 72 0.38 15.11 16.44
CA GLY A 72 0.49 14.77 15.02
C GLY A 72 0.41 13.26 14.80
N PHE A 73 1.19 12.50 15.57
CA PHE A 73 1.20 11.04 15.45
C PHE A 73 -0.10 10.40 15.92
N LYS A 74 -0.77 10.96 16.96
CA LYS A 74 -2.11 10.51 17.35
C LYS A 74 -3.11 10.62 16.19
N LYS A 75 -3.09 11.71 15.42
CA LYS A 75 -3.98 11.88 14.27
C LYS A 75 -3.74 10.81 13.20
N GLU A 76 -2.48 10.47 12.92
CA GLU A 76 -2.12 9.40 11.99
C GLU A 76 -2.67 8.05 12.46
N LEU A 77 -2.51 7.71 13.74
CA LEU A 77 -3.06 6.47 14.31
C LEU A 77 -4.59 6.42 14.26
N VAL A 78 -5.27 7.56 14.48
CA VAL A 78 -6.72 7.64 14.30
C VAL A 78 -7.11 7.38 12.84
N ASP A 79 -6.37 7.94 11.87
CA ASP A 79 -6.64 7.71 10.46
C ASP A 79 -6.40 6.25 10.05
N GLU A 80 -5.41 5.57 10.65
CA GLU A 80 -5.20 4.13 10.50
C GLU A 80 -6.37 3.31 11.09
N LEU A 81 -6.88 3.69 12.26
CA LEU A 81 -8.03 3.03 12.88
C LEU A 81 -9.31 3.21 12.07
N VAL A 82 -9.48 4.39 11.45
CA VAL A 82 -10.56 4.64 10.48
C VAL A 82 -10.43 3.71 9.28
N GLU A 83 -9.24 3.61 8.69
CA GLU A 83 -8.98 2.68 7.59
C GLU A 83 -9.28 1.24 7.99
N LYS A 84 -8.78 0.79 9.16
CA LYS A 84 -9.05 -0.55 9.70
C LYS A 84 -10.55 -0.82 9.80
N THR A 85 -11.30 0.12 10.34
CA THR A 85 -12.76 -0.01 10.48
C THR A 85 -13.47 -0.13 9.14
N ILE A 86 -13.04 0.65 8.12
CA ILE A 86 -13.57 0.58 6.75
C ILE A 86 -13.27 -0.80 6.14
N VAL A 87 -12.03 -1.27 6.25
CA VAL A 87 -11.58 -2.56 5.71
C VAL A 87 -12.34 -3.71 6.33
N GLU A 88 -12.48 -3.75 7.66
CA GLU A 88 -13.21 -4.80 8.36
C GLU A 88 -14.69 -4.82 7.97
N SER A 89 -15.30 -3.64 7.80
CA SER A 89 -16.69 -3.53 7.36
C SER A 89 -16.87 -4.03 5.92
N ALA A 90 -15.92 -3.71 5.03
CA ALA A 90 -15.91 -4.23 3.67
C ALA A 90 -15.63 -5.73 3.61
N ALA A 91 -14.72 -6.25 4.44
CA ALA A 91 -14.43 -7.68 4.53
C ALA A 91 -15.69 -8.46 4.92
N ALA A 92 -16.42 -8.01 5.93
CA ALA A 92 -17.70 -8.61 6.33
C ALA A 92 -18.72 -8.61 5.18
N ARG A 93 -18.88 -7.46 4.48
CA ARG A 93 -19.77 -7.33 3.32
C ARG A 93 -19.39 -8.27 2.17
N LEU A 94 -18.09 -8.46 1.93
CA LEU A 94 -17.54 -9.28 0.86
C LEU A 94 -17.43 -10.78 1.23
N GLY A 95 -17.81 -11.16 2.45
CA GLY A 95 -17.67 -12.53 2.95
C GLY A 95 -16.22 -12.98 3.14
N ILE A 96 -15.27 -12.04 3.31
CA ILE A 96 -13.86 -12.34 3.51
C ILE A 96 -13.65 -12.72 4.98
N ASN A 97 -13.25 -13.97 5.20
CA ASN A 97 -12.78 -14.45 6.50
C ASN A 97 -11.29 -14.77 6.44
N VAL A 98 -10.55 -14.38 7.49
CA VAL A 98 -9.14 -14.70 7.66
C VAL A 98 -9.03 -15.67 8.84
N ALA A 99 -8.72 -16.92 8.52
CA ALA A 99 -8.46 -17.96 9.50
C ALA A 99 -7.06 -17.80 10.11
N ASP A 100 -6.86 -18.40 11.27
CA ASP A 100 -5.63 -18.23 12.07
C ASP A 100 -4.40 -18.86 11.39
N ASP A 101 -4.59 -19.89 10.57
CA ASP A 101 -3.54 -20.51 9.75
C ASP A 101 -2.95 -19.53 8.72
N ALA A 102 -3.78 -18.67 8.12
CA ALA A 102 -3.32 -17.61 7.22
C ALA A 102 -2.55 -16.51 7.97
N VAL A 103 -2.89 -16.26 9.25
CA VAL A 103 -2.14 -15.34 10.12
C VAL A 103 -0.76 -15.93 10.45
N ASP A 104 -0.71 -17.21 10.78
CA ASP A 104 0.54 -17.92 11.10
C ASP A 104 1.49 -18.01 9.89
N ALA A 105 0.94 -18.31 8.71
CA ALA A 105 1.70 -18.32 7.47
C ALA A 105 2.31 -16.94 7.18
N PHE A 106 1.53 -15.87 7.36
CA PHE A 106 1.99 -14.50 7.12
C PHE A 106 3.05 -14.06 8.14
N LEU A 107 2.87 -14.39 9.43
CA LEU A 107 3.88 -14.14 10.47
C LEU A 107 5.24 -14.75 10.09
N LYS A 108 5.22 -16.01 9.65
CA LYS A 108 6.42 -16.75 9.24
C LYS A 108 7.06 -16.17 7.97
N GLU A 109 6.26 -15.85 6.96
CA GLU A 109 6.73 -15.27 5.70
C GLU A 109 7.43 -13.92 5.90
N GLU A 110 6.89 -13.09 6.78
CA GLU A 110 7.42 -11.75 7.08
C GLU A 110 8.52 -11.75 8.16
N GLY A 111 8.87 -12.92 8.72
CA GLY A 111 9.86 -13.04 9.79
C GLY A 111 9.45 -12.31 11.07
N ILE A 112 8.15 -12.21 11.36
CA ILE A 112 7.64 -11.56 12.56
C ILE A 112 7.70 -12.57 13.71
N GLU A 113 8.66 -12.38 14.60
CA GLU A 113 8.84 -13.22 15.79
C GLU A 113 7.85 -12.83 16.89
N VAL A 114 7.14 -13.83 17.41
CA VAL A 114 6.26 -13.68 18.58
C VAL A 114 6.75 -14.49 19.78
N GLU A 115 7.87 -15.20 19.63
CA GLU A 115 8.49 -15.98 20.70
C GLU A 115 9.04 -15.04 21.78
N GLY A 116 8.79 -15.36 23.05
CA GLY A 116 9.19 -14.51 24.19
C GLY A 116 8.25 -13.34 24.49
N LEU A 117 7.20 -13.11 23.69
CA LEU A 117 6.11 -12.19 24.03
C LEU A 117 5.12 -12.85 24.99
N ASP A 118 4.54 -12.05 25.88
CA ASP A 118 3.41 -12.49 26.71
C ASP A 118 2.11 -12.59 25.89
N ASN A 119 1.10 -13.28 26.43
CA ASN A 119 -0.16 -13.57 25.73
C ASN A 119 -0.89 -12.32 25.23
N GLU A 120 -0.82 -11.20 25.96
CA GLU A 120 -1.47 -9.94 25.56
C GLU A 120 -0.78 -9.38 24.31
N LYS A 121 0.55 -9.31 24.32
CA LYS A 121 1.34 -8.84 23.18
C LYS A 121 1.17 -9.76 21.97
N VAL A 122 1.20 -11.08 22.17
CA VAL A 122 0.93 -12.05 21.10
C VAL A 122 -0.45 -11.80 20.48
N ALA A 123 -1.49 -11.61 21.29
CA ALA A 123 -2.83 -11.33 20.78
C ALA A 123 -2.89 -10.05 19.96
N ILE A 124 -2.22 -8.97 20.40
CA ILE A 124 -2.15 -7.70 19.66
C ILE A 124 -1.40 -7.86 18.33
N VAL A 125 -0.25 -8.54 18.32
CA VAL A 125 0.50 -8.79 17.08
C VAL A 125 -0.34 -9.60 16.09
N ARG A 126 -0.98 -10.68 16.55
CA ARG A 126 -1.84 -11.52 15.71
C ARG A 126 -3.03 -10.75 15.15
N GLU A 127 -3.67 -9.89 15.95
CA GLU A 127 -4.76 -9.03 15.49
C GLU A 127 -4.30 -8.06 14.39
N ASN A 128 -3.12 -7.45 14.57
CA ASN A 128 -2.54 -6.54 13.57
C ASN A 128 -2.19 -7.27 12.28
N VAL A 129 -1.64 -8.48 12.36
CA VAL A 129 -1.36 -9.31 11.17
C VAL A 129 -2.65 -9.75 10.50
N LYS A 130 -3.67 -10.17 11.27
CA LYS A 130 -4.98 -10.50 10.73
C LYS A 130 -5.59 -9.32 9.98
N TYR A 131 -5.44 -8.10 10.50
CA TYR A 131 -5.83 -6.89 9.79
C TYR A 131 -5.04 -6.70 8.48
N ARG A 132 -3.70 -6.85 8.47
CA ARG A 132 -2.87 -6.75 7.25
C ARG A 132 -3.33 -7.75 6.18
N VAL A 133 -3.54 -9.01 6.56
CA VAL A 133 -4.03 -10.06 5.63
C VAL A 133 -5.44 -9.72 5.14
N THR A 134 -6.33 -9.26 6.01
CA THR A 134 -7.69 -8.84 5.63
C THR A 134 -7.65 -7.69 4.62
N LYS A 135 -6.80 -6.68 4.86
CA LYS A 135 -6.58 -5.55 3.96
C LYS A 135 -6.14 -6.02 2.58
N LEU A 136 -5.16 -6.92 2.48
CA LEU A 136 -4.70 -7.47 1.20
C LEU A 136 -5.83 -8.19 0.44
N LYS A 137 -6.62 -9.00 1.14
CA LYS A 137 -7.77 -9.70 0.53
C LYS A 137 -8.90 -8.75 0.10
N VAL A 138 -9.15 -7.68 0.86
CA VAL A 138 -10.12 -6.64 0.46
C VAL A 138 -9.59 -5.91 -0.78
N GLU A 139 -8.32 -5.50 -0.77
CA GLU A 139 -7.67 -4.84 -1.91
C GLU A 139 -7.77 -5.67 -3.19
N GLU A 140 -7.58 -7.00 -3.10
CA GLU A 140 -7.78 -7.93 -4.21
C GLU A 140 -9.17 -7.90 -4.84
N ARG A 141 -10.20 -7.53 -4.08
CA ARG A 141 -11.60 -7.56 -4.50
C ARG A 141 -12.13 -6.20 -4.93
N VAL A 142 -11.58 -5.13 -4.38
CA VAL A 142 -12.08 -3.76 -4.61
C VAL A 142 -11.22 -2.96 -5.57
N VAL A 143 -9.98 -3.39 -5.84
CA VAL A 143 -9.09 -2.71 -6.79
C VAL A 143 -9.11 -3.41 -8.13
N THR A 144 -9.30 -2.64 -9.19
CA THR A 144 -9.20 -3.13 -10.56
C THR A 144 -7.76 -3.52 -10.85
N LYS A 145 -7.51 -4.81 -11.15
CA LYS A 145 -6.17 -5.30 -11.52
C LYS A 145 -6.15 -5.64 -13.00
N LYS A 146 -5.03 -5.28 -13.64
CA LYS A 146 -4.76 -5.61 -15.04
C LYS A 146 -3.49 -6.43 -15.08
N GLU A 147 -3.59 -7.59 -15.70
CA GLU A 147 -2.50 -8.53 -15.92
C GLU A 147 -2.42 -8.85 -17.41
N GLY A 148 -1.22 -9.20 -17.88
CA GLY A 148 -1.03 -9.33 -19.31
C GLY A 148 0.40 -9.57 -19.72
N GLU A 149 0.65 -9.39 -21.01
CA GLU A 149 1.93 -9.64 -21.65
C GLU A 149 2.54 -8.31 -22.08
N TYR A 150 3.87 -8.18 -22.05
CA TYR A 150 4.58 -7.04 -22.60
C TYR A 150 5.74 -7.47 -23.49
N ILE A 151 6.04 -6.65 -24.50
CA ILE A 151 7.27 -6.65 -25.30
C ILE A 151 7.99 -5.34 -24.97
N LYS A 152 9.28 -5.42 -24.71
CA LYS A 152 10.18 -4.32 -24.37
C LYS A 152 11.30 -4.26 -25.38
N ILE A 153 11.43 -3.13 -26.04
CA ILE A 153 12.36 -2.88 -27.14
C ILE A 153 13.31 -1.79 -26.67
N ARG A 154 14.51 -2.20 -26.25
CA ARG A 154 15.48 -1.30 -25.60
C ARG A 154 16.19 -0.40 -26.60
N PHE A 155 16.49 0.82 -26.16
CA PHE A 155 17.40 1.72 -26.85
C PHE A 155 18.35 2.45 -25.88
N ASP A 156 18.49 1.93 -24.66
CA ASP A 156 19.25 2.53 -23.58
C ASP A 156 20.72 2.08 -23.50
N LYS A 157 21.19 1.32 -24.50
CA LYS A 157 22.55 0.77 -24.57
C LYS A 157 23.63 1.79 -24.18
N PHE A 158 23.48 3.02 -24.65
CA PHE A 158 24.47 4.09 -24.47
C PHE A 158 24.25 4.97 -23.22
N HIS A 159 23.25 4.66 -22.39
CA HIS A 159 23.00 5.35 -21.12
C HIS A 159 23.81 4.79 -19.94
N SER A 160 24.60 3.74 -20.15
CA SER A 160 25.49 3.21 -19.11
C SER A 160 26.82 3.96 -19.07
N ASP A 161 27.31 4.23 -17.87
CA ASP A 161 28.61 4.87 -17.63
C ASP A 161 29.79 4.18 -18.36
N ASN A 162 29.66 2.88 -18.66
CA ASN A 162 30.72 2.08 -19.28
C ASN A 162 30.67 2.02 -20.82
N LEU A 163 29.54 2.38 -21.44
CA LEU A 163 29.37 2.29 -22.91
C LEU A 163 29.36 3.66 -23.61
N GLY A 164 29.12 4.75 -22.87
CA GLY A 164 29.26 6.15 -23.30
C GLY A 164 29.10 6.40 -24.80
N GLY A 165 27.85 6.52 -25.28
CA GLY A 165 27.57 6.81 -26.69
C GLY A 165 27.39 8.30 -26.97
N THR A 166 27.54 8.68 -28.24
CA THR A 166 27.18 10.02 -28.69
C THR A 166 25.66 10.21 -28.70
N GLU A 167 25.22 11.47 -28.69
CA GLU A 167 23.81 11.81 -28.88
C GLU A 167 23.27 11.24 -30.20
N GLN A 168 24.10 11.25 -31.26
CA GLN A 168 23.77 10.66 -32.55
C GLN A 168 23.53 9.15 -32.44
N GLN A 169 24.41 8.39 -31.77
CA GLN A 169 24.26 6.94 -31.60
C GLN A 169 23.00 6.59 -30.78
N THR A 170 22.71 7.40 -29.76
CA THR A 170 21.48 7.24 -28.94
C THR A 170 20.23 7.51 -29.78
N SER A 171 20.26 8.55 -30.61
CA SER A 171 19.17 8.90 -31.53
C SER A 171 18.95 7.84 -32.61
N GLU A 172 20.02 7.34 -33.24
CA GLU A 172 19.96 6.27 -34.24
C GLU A 172 19.36 4.98 -33.65
N LEU A 173 19.78 4.59 -32.44
CA LEU A 173 19.26 3.41 -31.76
C LEU A 173 17.79 3.59 -31.37
N ARG A 174 17.41 4.76 -30.87
CA ARG A 174 16.00 5.09 -30.58
C ARG A 174 15.14 5.02 -31.84
N ASN A 175 15.61 5.57 -32.96
CA ASN A 175 14.90 5.55 -34.24
C ASN A 175 14.74 4.12 -34.77
N TYR A 176 15.77 3.28 -34.62
CA TYR A 176 15.69 1.87 -34.97
C TYR A 176 14.63 1.14 -34.12
N ALA A 177 14.72 1.29 -32.79
CA ALA A 177 13.79 0.68 -31.85
C ALA A 177 12.34 1.13 -32.09
N GLN A 178 12.13 2.40 -32.43
CA GLN A 178 10.81 2.93 -32.77
C GLN A 178 10.23 2.22 -34.01
N LYS A 179 11.00 2.11 -35.10
CA LYS A 179 10.55 1.45 -36.33
C LYS A 179 10.20 -0.01 -36.07
N LEU A 180 11.01 -0.71 -35.29
CA LEU A 180 10.73 -2.09 -34.91
C LEU A 180 9.45 -2.19 -34.07
N ALA A 181 9.25 -1.28 -33.11
CA ALA A 181 8.05 -1.25 -32.28
C ALA A 181 6.78 -1.00 -33.11
N GLU A 182 6.84 -0.06 -34.06
CA GLU A 182 5.73 0.24 -34.96
C GLU A 182 5.40 -0.94 -35.90
N ASP A 183 6.41 -1.62 -36.44
CA ASP A 183 6.23 -2.81 -37.27
C ASP A 183 5.62 -3.98 -36.46
N LEU A 184 6.16 -4.24 -35.27
CA LEU A 184 5.64 -5.27 -34.37
C LEU A 184 4.19 -4.98 -33.96
N TYR A 185 3.87 -3.74 -33.59
CA TYR A 185 2.51 -3.33 -33.24
C TYR A 185 1.53 -3.62 -34.40
N LYS A 186 1.89 -3.26 -35.64
CA LYS A 186 1.06 -3.54 -36.82
C LYS A 186 0.84 -5.05 -36.99
N LYS A 187 1.90 -5.86 -36.97
CA LYS A 187 1.82 -7.32 -37.14
C LYS A 187 1.03 -8.02 -36.04
N LEU A 188 1.11 -7.52 -34.81
CA LEU A 188 0.36 -8.01 -33.66
C LEU A 188 -1.13 -7.66 -33.80
N ASN A 189 -1.45 -6.41 -34.17
CA ASN A 189 -2.84 -5.97 -34.34
C ASN A 189 -3.55 -6.67 -35.51
N THR A 190 -2.81 -7.00 -36.59
CA THR A 190 -3.37 -7.78 -37.71
C THR A 190 -3.40 -9.28 -37.44
N GLY A 191 -2.86 -9.74 -36.32
CA GLY A 191 -2.75 -11.18 -36.00
C GLY A 191 -1.77 -11.94 -36.90
N THR A 192 -0.92 -11.23 -37.66
CA THR A 192 0.10 -11.83 -38.52
C THR A 192 1.17 -12.56 -37.70
N ILE A 193 1.44 -12.07 -36.49
CA ILE A 193 2.27 -12.74 -35.50
C ILE A 193 1.54 -12.82 -34.16
N THR A 194 1.89 -13.83 -33.37
CA THR A 194 1.49 -13.92 -31.95
C THR A 194 2.36 -13.02 -31.08
N PHE A 195 1.90 -12.76 -29.85
CA PHE A 195 2.64 -11.95 -28.88
C PHE A 195 4.01 -12.58 -28.54
N GLN A 196 4.05 -13.91 -28.35
CA GLN A 196 5.30 -14.64 -28.10
C GLN A 196 6.27 -14.55 -29.29
N GLN A 197 5.77 -14.67 -30.53
CA GLN A 197 6.63 -14.46 -31.71
C GLN A 197 7.21 -13.04 -31.76
N GLY A 198 6.46 -12.03 -31.32
CA GLY A 198 6.95 -10.66 -31.15
C GLY A 198 8.08 -10.56 -30.13
N VAL A 199 7.96 -11.24 -28.98
CA VAL A 199 9.04 -11.35 -27.99
C VAL A 199 10.28 -12.01 -28.60
N ASP A 200 10.10 -13.14 -29.29
CA ASP A 200 11.21 -13.89 -29.91
C ASP A 200 11.95 -13.07 -30.97
N ILE A 201 11.26 -12.20 -31.72
CA ILE A 201 11.89 -11.29 -32.70
C ILE A 201 12.81 -10.30 -31.98
N VAL A 202 12.34 -9.71 -30.88
CA VAL A 202 13.10 -8.71 -30.13
C VAL A 202 14.28 -9.35 -29.39
N GLU A 203 14.11 -10.55 -28.82
CA GLU A 203 15.19 -11.29 -28.15
C GLU A 203 16.31 -11.75 -29.11
N LYS A 204 15.99 -11.91 -30.40
CA LYS A 204 16.97 -12.32 -31.43
C LYS A 204 17.51 -11.14 -32.24
N ASP A 205 17.10 -9.91 -31.92
CA ASP A 205 17.50 -8.73 -32.66
C ASP A 205 18.91 -8.27 -32.25
N PRO A 206 19.90 -8.29 -33.16
CA PRO A 206 21.30 -8.02 -32.81
C PRO A 206 21.57 -6.54 -32.48
N VAL A 207 20.65 -5.63 -32.77
CA VAL A 207 20.83 -4.18 -32.57
C VAL A 207 20.40 -3.77 -31.17
N ILE A 208 19.29 -4.32 -30.67
CA ILE A 208 18.63 -3.92 -29.42
C ILE A 208 18.81 -4.89 -28.25
N ASP A 209 19.37 -6.07 -28.46
CA ASP A 209 19.60 -7.07 -27.40
C ASP A 209 20.76 -6.70 -26.43
N ILE A 210 21.39 -5.55 -26.62
CA ILE A 210 22.54 -5.14 -25.79
C ILE A 210 22.08 -4.27 -24.62
N LYS A 211 22.27 -4.78 -23.40
CA LYS A 211 21.93 -4.10 -22.15
C LYS A 211 22.82 -2.86 -21.94
N GLY A 212 22.19 -1.70 -21.78
CA GLY A 212 22.84 -0.50 -21.24
C GLY A 212 22.69 -0.43 -19.73
N ILE A 213 21.45 -0.26 -19.23
CA ILE A 213 21.19 -0.11 -17.79
C ILE A 213 20.97 -1.49 -17.15
N PRO A 214 21.78 -1.93 -16.17
CA PRO A 214 21.53 -3.16 -15.43
C PRO A 214 20.31 -3.00 -14.50
N GLY A 215 19.40 -3.98 -14.45
CA GLY A 215 18.25 -3.91 -13.54
C GLY A 215 17.33 -5.12 -13.55
N LYS A 216 16.34 -5.15 -12.64
CA LYS A 216 15.34 -6.24 -12.49
C LYS A 216 14.40 -6.39 -13.69
N LEU A 217 14.53 -5.54 -14.71
CA LEU A 217 13.75 -5.53 -15.95
C LEU A 217 14.58 -6.07 -17.10
N ASP A 218 15.18 -7.24 -16.95
CA ASP A 218 16.17 -7.71 -17.93
C ASP A 218 15.58 -8.39 -19.16
N ARG A 219 14.36 -8.95 -19.06
CA ARG A 219 13.73 -9.68 -20.17
C ARG A 219 13.10 -8.73 -21.20
N GLN A 220 13.26 -9.04 -22.48
CA GLN A 220 12.66 -8.27 -23.58
C GLN A 220 11.15 -8.56 -23.73
N GLY A 221 10.63 -9.55 -23.01
CA GLY A 221 9.20 -9.72 -22.86
C GLY A 221 8.84 -10.56 -21.64
N GLY A 222 7.56 -10.59 -21.33
CA GLY A 222 7.04 -11.47 -20.29
C GLY A 222 5.65 -11.11 -19.81
N TYR A 223 5.25 -11.77 -18.74
CA TYR A 223 3.98 -11.53 -18.07
C TYR A 223 4.13 -10.43 -17.01
N PHE A 224 3.18 -9.50 -16.96
CA PHE A 224 3.07 -8.50 -15.91
C PHE A 224 1.82 -8.73 -15.05
N LYS A 225 1.96 -8.39 -13.77
CA LYS A 225 0.90 -8.33 -12.77
C LYS A 225 1.30 -7.26 -11.73
N PRO A 226 0.39 -6.79 -10.86
CA PRO A 226 0.63 -5.62 -10.01
C PRO A 226 1.90 -5.58 -9.16
N ASP A 227 2.50 -6.73 -8.87
CA ASP A 227 3.72 -6.93 -8.08
C ASP A 227 5.00 -7.13 -8.92
N THR A 228 4.94 -7.12 -10.26
CA THR A 228 6.14 -7.24 -11.09
C THR A 228 6.85 -5.90 -11.26
N ALA A 229 8.17 -5.95 -11.42
CA ALA A 229 9.01 -4.76 -11.63
C ALA A 229 8.52 -3.86 -12.78
N MET A 230 7.90 -4.43 -13.81
CA MET A 230 7.38 -3.66 -14.96
C MET A 230 6.16 -2.84 -14.55
N PHE A 231 5.28 -3.39 -13.70
CA PHE A 231 4.07 -2.70 -13.26
C PHE A 231 4.37 -1.55 -12.28
N ILE A 232 5.52 -1.58 -11.61
CA ILE A 232 5.99 -0.51 -10.72
C ILE A 232 6.39 0.76 -11.52
N ASN A 233 6.73 0.63 -12.81
CA ASN A 233 7.06 1.78 -13.65
C ASN A 233 5.84 2.70 -13.86
N ALA A 234 6.00 4.00 -13.59
CA ALA A 234 4.91 4.97 -13.62
C ALA A 234 4.33 5.18 -15.03
N ASP A 235 5.19 5.21 -16.06
CA ASP A 235 4.78 5.38 -17.47
C ASP A 235 3.96 4.17 -17.92
N PHE A 236 4.42 2.97 -17.56
CA PHE A 236 3.73 1.71 -17.81
C PHE A 236 2.35 1.68 -17.15
N LYS A 237 2.28 1.96 -15.84
CA LYS A 237 1.01 2.01 -15.09
C LYS A 237 0.02 3.03 -15.68
N LYS A 238 0.52 4.21 -16.07
CA LYS A 238 -0.29 5.26 -16.70
C LYS A 238 -0.88 4.78 -18.02
N LYS A 239 -0.11 4.09 -18.87
CA LYS A 239 -0.63 3.56 -20.14
C LYS A 239 -1.68 2.46 -19.91
N LEU A 240 -1.42 1.53 -18.98
CA LEU A 240 -2.35 0.42 -18.71
C LEU A 240 -3.69 0.88 -18.13
N LYS A 241 -3.73 2.03 -17.44
CA LYS A 241 -4.93 2.54 -16.76
C LYS A 241 -6.17 2.53 -17.64
N ASN A 242 -6.04 2.90 -18.92
CA ASN A 242 -7.17 3.03 -19.83
C ASN A 242 -7.33 1.86 -20.81
N MET A 243 -6.45 0.85 -20.73
CA MET A 243 -6.54 -0.32 -21.59
C MET A 243 -7.67 -1.26 -21.14
N THR A 244 -8.33 -1.90 -22.10
CA THR A 244 -9.38 -2.91 -21.84
C THR A 244 -8.87 -4.32 -22.14
N LEU A 245 -9.61 -5.32 -21.69
CA LEU A 245 -9.26 -6.73 -21.91
C LEU A 245 -9.05 -7.03 -23.40
N ASN A 246 -8.00 -7.80 -23.71
CA ASN A 246 -7.60 -8.21 -25.05
C ASN A 246 -7.16 -7.08 -26.00
N THR A 247 -6.89 -5.88 -25.47
CA THR A 247 -6.32 -4.79 -26.28
C THR A 247 -4.80 -4.82 -26.28
N ILE A 248 -4.22 -4.51 -27.44
CA ILE A 248 -2.78 -4.30 -27.63
C ILE A 248 -2.54 -2.79 -27.65
N SER A 249 -1.58 -2.32 -26.86
CA SER A 249 -1.23 -0.90 -26.85
C SER A 249 -0.44 -0.51 -28.09
N GLU A 250 -0.67 0.70 -28.59
CA GLU A 250 0.35 1.38 -29.40
C GLU A 250 1.68 1.44 -28.63
N PRO A 251 2.83 1.42 -29.32
CA PRO A 251 4.14 1.59 -28.69
C PRO A 251 4.20 2.85 -27.84
N PHE A 252 4.77 2.74 -26.65
CA PHE A 252 4.99 3.88 -25.76
C PHE A 252 6.34 3.77 -25.06
N VAL A 253 6.92 4.91 -24.69
CA VAL A 253 8.23 4.94 -24.03
C VAL A 253 8.07 4.76 -22.52
N ILE A 254 8.98 4.01 -21.92
CA ILE A 254 9.19 4.01 -20.47
C ILE A 254 10.55 4.62 -20.13
N THR A 255 10.60 5.29 -18.99
CA THR A 255 11.83 5.80 -18.40
C THR A 255 12.42 4.83 -17.38
N LEU A 256 13.75 4.72 -17.32
CA LEU A 256 14.47 3.94 -16.31
C LEU A 256 15.49 4.83 -15.58
N PRO A 257 15.82 4.53 -14.32
CA PRO A 257 16.88 5.24 -13.61
C PRO A 257 18.23 4.91 -14.23
N ALA A 258 18.92 5.93 -14.74
CA ALA A 258 20.31 5.85 -15.18
C ALA A 258 21.19 6.66 -14.22
N ILE A 259 22.39 6.14 -13.96
CA ILE A 259 23.46 6.93 -13.38
C ILE A 259 24.06 7.71 -14.54
N THR A 260 24.11 9.03 -14.39
CA THR A 260 24.76 9.93 -15.32
C THR A 260 25.91 10.63 -14.60
N GLY A 261 26.83 11.26 -15.33
CA GLY A 261 27.88 12.09 -14.73
C GLY A 261 27.35 13.22 -13.83
N GLU A 262 26.06 13.56 -13.92
CA GLU A 262 25.36 14.56 -13.10
C GLU A 262 24.50 13.95 -11.97
N GLY A 263 24.60 12.64 -11.72
CA GLY A 263 23.83 11.90 -10.72
C GLY A 263 22.73 11.01 -11.31
N ALA A 264 21.88 10.44 -10.45
CA ALA A 264 20.78 9.57 -10.86
C ALA A 264 19.65 10.36 -11.51
N LYS A 265 19.31 10.04 -12.76
CA LYS A 265 18.22 10.67 -13.52
C LYS A 265 17.37 9.60 -14.22
N TYR A 266 16.09 9.89 -14.45
CA TYR A 266 15.23 9.04 -15.27
C TYR A 266 15.42 9.41 -16.75
N VAL A 267 15.71 8.42 -17.59
CA VAL A 267 15.94 8.62 -19.03
C VAL A 267 15.06 7.68 -19.84
N ASP A 268 14.60 8.15 -21.01
CA ASP A 268 13.91 7.31 -21.99
C ASP A 268 14.76 6.09 -22.30
N SER A 269 14.20 4.88 -22.16
CA SER A 269 15.03 3.67 -22.19
C SER A 269 14.52 2.54 -23.08
N ALA A 270 13.20 2.43 -23.24
CA ALA A 270 12.61 1.37 -24.06
C ALA A 270 11.25 1.77 -24.60
N PHE A 271 10.91 1.23 -25.77
CA PHE A 271 9.52 1.15 -26.24
C PHE A 271 8.86 -0.10 -25.67
N ILE A 272 7.61 0.04 -25.27
CA ILE A 272 6.78 -1.04 -24.74
C ILE A 272 5.56 -1.23 -25.63
N ILE A 273 5.24 -2.48 -25.91
CA ILE A 273 3.93 -2.92 -26.40
C ILE A 273 3.35 -3.82 -25.31
N ALA A 274 2.16 -3.50 -24.81
CA ALA A 274 1.48 -4.29 -23.78
C ALA A 274 0.19 -4.88 -24.33
N LYS A 275 -0.21 -6.04 -23.81
CA LYS A 275 -1.50 -6.66 -24.07
C LYS A 275 -2.15 -7.06 -22.76
N ILE A 276 -3.37 -6.59 -22.49
CA ILE A 276 -4.12 -7.04 -21.32
C ILE A 276 -4.74 -8.40 -21.60
N THR A 277 -4.41 -9.42 -20.81
CA THR A 277 -5.01 -10.77 -20.94
C THR A 277 -5.99 -11.08 -19.81
N LYS A 278 -5.96 -10.31 -18.73
CA LYS A 278 -6.87 -10.48 -17.60
C LYS A 278 -7.16 -9.14 -16.93
N VAL A 279 -8.43 -8.92 -16.64
CA VAL A 279 -8.94 -7.80 -15.84
C VAL A 279 -9.71 -8.40 -14.68
N SER A 280 -9.39 -8.02 -13.45
CA SER A 280 -10.31 -8.19 -12.34
C SER A 280 -11.02 -6.86 -12.14
N ASP A 281 -12.34 -6.87 -12.28
CA ASP A 281 -13.14 -5.67 -12.06
C ASP A 281 -13.14 -5.35 -10.56
N GLY A 282 -12.77 -4.11 -10.23
CA GLY A 282 -12.85 -3.55 -8.89
C GLY A 282 -13.66 -2.26 -8.89
N GLU A 283 -14.02 -1.80 -7.69
CA GLU A 283 -14.74 -0.56 -7.47
C GLU A 283 -13.83 0.69 -7.71
N ALA A 284 -12.51 0.53 -7.69
CA ALA A 284 -11.55 1.63 -7.86
C ALA A 284 -10.23 1.23 -8.54
N ASP A 285 -9.48 2.23 -9.04
CA ASP A 285 -8.16 2.05 -9.67
C ASP A 285 -7.01 1.79 -8.68
N SER A 286 -7.20 2.13 -7.40
CA SER A 286 -6.22 1.89 -6.34
C SER A 286 -6.92 1.75 -4.99
N PHE A 287 -6.25 1.09 -4.05
CA PHE A 287 -6.76 0.93 -2.69
C PHE A 287 -6.91 2.28 -1.98
N SER A 288 -5.98 3.21 -2.18
CA SER A 288 -6.06 4.56 -1.62
C SER A 288 -7.25 5.35 -2.16
N ALA A 289 -7.54 5.25 -3.46
CA ALA A 289 -8.71 5.87 -4.07
C ALA A 289 -10.01 5.26 -3.53
N TRP A 290 -10.03 3.93 -3.38
CA TRP A 290 -11.16 3.22 -2.77
C TRP A 290 -11.39 3.66 -1.32
N ILE A 291 -10.35 3.69 -0.47
CA ILE A 291 -10.47 4.19 0.91
C ILE A 291 -10.98 5.64 0.95
N ALA A 292 -10.47 6.52 0.09
CA ALA A 292 -10.95 7.90 0.02
C ALA A 292 -12.44 8.00 -0.38
N GLN A 293 -12.90 7.13 -1.29
CA GLN A 293 -14.31 7.01 -1.65
C GLN A 293 -15.15 6.52 -0.46
N GLN A 294 -14.71 5.48 0.26
CA GLN A 294 -15.42 4.97 1.44
C GLN A 294 -15.48 6.02 2.56
N LYS A 295 -14.40 6.77 2.79
CA LYS A 295 -14.38 7.86 3.78
C LYS A 295 -15.42 8.93 3.46
N LYS A 296 -15.68 9.22 2.19
CA LYS A 296 -16.71 10.18 1.76
C LYS A 296 -18.13 9.62 1.90
N SER A 297 -18.34 8.33 1.64
CA SER A 297 -19.67 7.72 1.69
C SER A 297 -20.16 7.39 3.10
N LEU A 298 -19.25 7.12 4.04
CA LEU A 298 -19.58 6.63 5.38
C LEU A 298 -19.83 7.72 6.44
N ASN A 299 -19.93 9.00 6.05
CA ASN A 299 -20.17 10.15 6.95
C ASN A 299 -19.33 10.10 8.24
N ILE A 300 -18.02 10.29 8.10
CA ILE A 300 -17.09 10.23 9.24
C ILE A 300 -17.21 11.49 10.08
N GLU A 301 -17.63 11.33 11.34
CA GLU A 301 -17.73 12.41 12.32
C GLU A 301 -16.58 12.32 13.34
N ARG A 302 -15.86 13.42 13.55
CA ARG A 302 -14.77 13.51 14.54
C ARG A 302 -15.22 14.36 15.72
N SER A 303 -14.98 13.86 16.93
CA SER A 303 -15.34 14.52 18.21
C SER A 303 -14.25 15.44 18.76
#